data_AF-A0A7X3R488-F1
#
_entry.id   AF-A0A7X3R488-F1
#
_cell.length_a   1.000
_cell.length_b   1.000
_cell.length_c   1.000
_cell.angle_alpha   90.00
_cell.angle_beta   90.00
_cell.angle_gamma   90.00
#
_symmetry.space_group_name_H-M   'P 1'
#
loop_
_entity.id
_entity.type
_entity.pdbx_description
1 polymer ?
#
loop_
_entity_poly.entity_id
_entity_poly.type
_entity_poly.pdbx_seq_one_letter_code
_entity_poly.pdbx_strand_id
1 'polypeptide(L)'
;MDLELAAKLQQPAESKVVLCVLDGLGGMARPETERSELEQSDTPNLDRLTETSDVGLTMPVGMGITPGSGPGHLSLFGYDPYRFDIGRGVLEAVGIDFELGPDDVAARGNLCTLDADGNISDRRAGRIASEKSAAIVERLRAIEIGGAELFVEPVREYRFVLVLRAPGLGEDVTTTDPQREGVPPVPAEGGDPAGQRTAALVNEFVAKAGELLADEEVANGLTLRGFATYPSLPQLEDVWGLRAAALAVYPMYRGLAKLAGMRALACPGGMEEQLAVARERWDEFDYFFIHYKKTDAAGEDGNFIAKVHALEEFDTHVPGLIDLGADVLMVAGDHSTPALMAAHSWHPVPFLLNSPFARGGSVQHFTERECLGGSLGIFPAVEAMPLAMAHAGRLQKYGA
;
A
#
# COMPACT_ATOMS: atom_id res chain seq x y z
N MET A 1 7.89 -9.29 -15.66
CA MET A 1 7.53 -10.57 -16.28
C MET A 1 6.01 -10.68 -16.29
N ASP A 2 5.38 -11.22 -17.32
CA ASP A 2 3.94 -11.50 -17.26
C ASP A 2 3.61 -12.59 -16.21
N LEU A 3 2.54 -12.40 -15.44
CA LEU A 3 2.21 -13.28 -14.32
C LEU A 3 1.76 -14.68 -14.76
N GLU A 4 1.17 -14.84 -15.95
CA GLU A 4 0.84 -16.18 -16.46
C GLU A 4 2.10 -16.95 -16.85
N LEU A 5 3.10 -16.24 -17.37
CA LEU A 5 4.41 -16.83 -17.64
C LEU A 5 5.12 -17.20 -16.34
N ALA A 6 5.09 -16.32 -15.33
CA ALA A 6 5.63 -16.62 -14.00
C ALA A 6 5.01 -17.90 -13.41
N ALA A 7 3.68 -18.01 -13.42
CA ALA A 7 2.96 -19.18 -12.93
C ALA A 7 3.28 -20.48 -13.70
N LYS A 8 3.68 -20.39 -14.98
CA LYS A 8 4.14 -21.54 -15.77
C LYS A 8 5.59 -21.91 -15.49
N LEU A 9 6.42 -20.93 -15.13
CA LEU A 9 7.84 -21.12 -14.87
C LEU A 9 8.16 -21.46 -13.43
N GLN A 10 7.26 -21.23 -12.47
CA GLN A 10 7.52 -21.57 -11.07
C GLN A 10 7.88 -23.05 -10.89
N GLN A 11 8.76 -23.33 -9.95
CA GLN A 11 9.08 -24.68 -9.48
C GLN A 11 9.26 -24.69 -7.96
N PRO A 12 8.99 -25.84 -7.31
CA PRO A 12 9.23 -25.97 -5.87
C PRO A 12 10.70 -25.71 -5.51
N ALA A 13 10.90 -24.99 -4.41
CA ALA A 13 12.20 -24.83 -3.76
C ALA A 13 12.02 -24.69 -2.24
N GLU A 14 13.08 -24.95 -1.48
CA GLU A 14 13.12 -24.76 -0.02
C GLU A 14 13.65 -23.37 0.39
N SER A 15 13.96 -22.52 -0.59
CA SER A 15 14.61 -21.23 -0.38
C SER A 15 13.73 -20.20 0.33
N LYS A 16 14.33 -19.35 1.14
CA LYS A 16 13.67 -18.27 1.88
C LYS A 16 13.94 -16.92 1.22
N VAL A 17 12.90 -16.11 1.07
CA VAL A 17 12.98 -14.78 0.45
C VAL A 17 12.48 -13.73 1.44
N VAL A 18 13.25 -12.66 1.63
CA VAL A 18 12.84 -11.51 2.44
C VAL A 18 12.84 -10.27 1.57
N LEU A 19 11.72 -9.54 1.56
CA LEU A 19 11.63 -8.18 1.04
C LEU A 19 11.47 -7.22 2.23
N CYS A 20 12.48 -6.39 2.47
CA CYS A 20 12.39 -5.29 3.41
C CYS A 20 12.20 -3.97 2.66
N VAL A 21 11.08 -3.28 2.91
CA VAL A 21 10.73 -2.02 2.26
C VAL A 21 10.87 -0.87 3.26
N LEU A 22 11.73 0.10 2.92
CA LEU A 22 11.79 1.40 3.56
C LEU A 22 10.84 2.33 2.81
N ASP A 23 9.73 2.66 3.44
CA ASP A 23 8.70 3.52 2.84
C ASP A 23 9.30 4.87 2.47
N GLY A 24 9.06 5.34 1.24
CA GLY A 24 9.57 6.66 0.82
C GLY A 24 11.10 6.79 0.83
N LEU A 25 11.84 5.69 0.70
CA LEU A 25 13.32 5.61 0.76
C LEU A 25 14.02 6.73 -0.01
N GLY A 26 13.66 6.90 -1.29
CA GLY A 26 14.37 7.83 -2.17
C GLY A 26 14.27 9.28 -1.70
N GLY A 27 15.40 9.97 -1.70
CA GLY A 27 15.58 11.35 -1.30
C GLY A 27 15.97 12.27 -2.45
N MET A 28 16.41 13.48 -2.10
CA MET A 28 16.91 14.46 -3.06
C MET A 28 18.03 15.29 -2.45
N ALA A 29 19.08 15.51 -3.24
CA ALA A 29 20.19 16.34 -2.82
C ALA A 29 19.75 17.76 -2.50
N ARG A 30 20.07 18.23 -1.29
CA ARG A 30 19.82 19.62 -0.91
C ARG A 30 20.93 20.54 -1.41
N PRO A 31 20.61 21.79 -1.83
CA PRO A 31 21.60 22.70 -2.42
C PRO A 31 22.82 22.98 -1.53
N GLU A 32 22.66 22.94 -0.20
CA GLU A 32 23.70 23.33 0.75
C GLU A 32 24.82 22.28 0.86
N THR A 33 24.48 20.99 0.71
CA THR A 33 25.43 19.88 0.88
C THR A 33 25.63 19.05 -0.37
N GLU A 34 24.81 19.25 -1.40
CA GLU A 34 24.77 18.44 -2.64
C GLU A 34 24.64 16.93 -2.36
N ARG A 35 24.02 16.60 -1.21
CA ARG A 35 23.78 15.24 -0.70
C ARG A 35 22.30 15.06 -0.40
N SER A 36 21.73 13.93 -0.82
CA SER A 36 20.41 13.46 -0.40
C SER A 36 20.41 13.05 1.08
N GLU A 37 19.24 12.73 1.62
CA GLU A 37 19.08 12.19 2.96
C GLU A 37 19.90 10.90 3.12
N LEU A 38 19.82 10.00 2.15
CA LEU A 38 20.54 8.72 2.14
C LEU A 38 22.04 8.91 1.89
N GLU A 39 22.42 9.84 1.01
CA GLU A 39 23.82 10.21 0.85
C GLU A 39 24.39 10.86 2.11
N GLN A 40 23.57 11.45 3.01
CA GLN A 40 24.03 12.12 4.22
C GLN A 40 24.05 11.21 5.46
N SER A 41 23.20 10.18 5.52
CA SER A 41 23.15 9.23 6.63
C SER A 41 24.41 8.38 6.75
N ASP A 42 24.79 8.04 7.98
CA ASP A 42 25.79 7.02 8.28
C ASP A 42 25.14 5.62 8.23
N THR A 43 25.25 4.93 7.09
CA THR A 43 24.62 3.61 6.84
C THR A 43 25.65 2.51 6.54
N PRO A 44 26.59 2.24 7.45
CA PRO A 44 27.71 1.34 7.18
C PRO A 44 27.27 -0.12 6.94
N ASN A 45 26.11 -0.55 7.45
CA ASN A 45 25.64 -1.92 7.24
C ASN A 45 25.05 -2.10 5.85
N LEU A 46 24.26 -1.14 5.35
CA LEU A 46 23.79 -1.11 3.97
C LEU A 46 24.96 -1.01 2.99
N ASP A 47 25.92 -0.12 3.26
CA ASP A 47 27.11 0.07 2.43
C ASP A 47 27.91 -1.23 2.32
N ARG A 48 28.20 -1.89 3.44
CA ARG A 48 28.87 -3.20 3.45
C ARG A 48 28.07 -4.28 2.72
N LEU A 49 26.73 -4.23 2.78
CA LEU A 49 25.88 -5.21 2.09
C LEU A 49 26.00 -5.05 0.56
N THR A 50 26.27 -3.86 0.04
CA THR A 50 26.45 -3.63 -1.41
C THR A 50 27.61 -4.44 -2.01
N GLU A 51 28.66 -4.72 -1.22
CA GLU A 51 29.84 -5.46 -1.69
C GLU A 51 29.51 -6.87 -2.20
N THR A 52 28.42 -7.47 -1.71
CA THR A 52 28.00 -8.84 -2.04
C THR A 52 26.61 -8.90 -2.68
N SER A 53 26.08 -7.76 -3.12
CA SER A 53 24.71 -7.66 -3.63
C SER A 53 24.66 -7.07 -5.04
N ASP A 54 23.63 -7.46 -5.78
CA ASP A 54 23.26 -6.75 -7.01
C ASP A 54 22.48 -5.49 -6.64
N VAL A 55 22.87 -4.35 -7.19
CA VAL A 55 22.37 -3.03 -6.79
C VAL A 55 21.85 -2.29 -8.02
N GLY A 56 20.82 -1.48 -7.84
CA GLY A 56 20.24 -0.64 -8.89
C GLY A 56 19.21 0.34 -8.37
N LEU A 57 18.45 0.90 -9.30
CA LEU A 57 17.32 1.76 -9.03
C LEU A 57 16.05 1.15 -9.61
N THR A 58 14.99 1.09 -8.81
CA THR A 58 13.67 0.67 -9.28
C THR A 58 12.85 1.87 -9.73
N MET A 59 12.02 1.68 -10.76
CA MET A 59 10.95 2.61 -11.14
C MET A 59 9.62 2.03 -10.64
N PRO A 60 9.00 2.60 -9.59
CA PRO A 60 7.81 2.03 -8.99
C PRO A 60 6.64 1.86 -9.97
N VAL A 61 6.34 2.87 -10.77
CA VAL A 61 5.21 2.83 -11.73
C VAL A 61 5.69 3.04 -13.16
N GLY A 62 6.41 4.12 -13.41
CA GLY A 62 6.98 4.41 -14.72
C GLY A 62 7.70 5.75 -14.75
N MET A 63 8.31 6.04 -15.90
CA MET A 63 9.08 7.25 -16.11
C MET A 63 8.22 8.50 -15.88
N GLY A 64 8.62 9.33 -14.91
CA GLY A 64 7.96 10.61 -14.61
C GLY A 64 6.62 10.48 -13.87
N ILE A 65 6.26 9.30 -13.38
CA ILE A 65 5.01 9.08 -12.65
C ILE A 65 5.29 8.98 -11.16
N THR A 66 4.70 9.88 -10.37
CA THR A 66 4.73 9.82 -8.90
C THR A 66 3.76 8.72 -8.42
N PRO A 67 4.25 7.67 -7.76
CA PRO A 67 3.39 6.61 -7.21
C PRO A 67 2.72 7.05 -5.90
N GLY A 68 1.52 6.51 -5.64
CA GLY A 68 1.04 6.34 -4.27
C GLY A 68 1.62 5.04 -3.67
N SER A 69 1.52 4.88 -2.35
CA SER A 69 2.09 3.71 -1.67
C SER A 69 1.48 2.38 -2.13
N GLY A 70 0.19 2.36 -2.51
CA GLY A 70 -0.48 1.19 -3.09
C GLY A 70 0.20 0.68 -4.37
N PRO A 71 0.22 1.47 -5.46
CA PRO A 71 0.92 1.13 -6.69
C PRO A 71 2.42 0.79 -6.48
N GLY A 72 3.13 1.52 -5.61
CA GLY A 72 4.54 1.24 -5.33
C GLY A 72 4.77 -0.16 -4.74
N HIS A 73 3.98 -0.53 -3.73
CA HIS A 73 4.04 -1.86 -3.12
C HIS A 73 3.58 -2.97 -4.06
N LEU A 74 2.49 -2.75 -4.80
CA LEU A 74 2.02 -3.71 -5.80
C LEU A 74 3.09 -4.05 -6.83
N SER A 75 3.81 -3.03 -7.31
CA SER A 75 4.94 -3.24 -8.21
C SER A 75 6.04 -4.07 -7.57
N LEU A 76 6.41 -3.78 -6.32
CA LEU A 76 7.41 -4.60 -5.62
C LEU A 76 6.94 -6.06 -5.38
N PHE A 77 5.63 -6.31 -5.33
CA PHE A 77 5.05 -7.65 -5.27
C PHE A 77 4.88 -8.31 -6.65
N GLY A 78 5.28 -7.62 -7.73
CA GLY A 78 5.27 -8.11 -9.11
C GLY A 78 4.01 -7.77 -9.90
N TYR A 79 3.05 -7.04 -9.33
CA TYR A 79 1.82 -6.65 -10.01
C TYR A 79 2.01 -5.34 -10.78
N ASP A 80 1.68 -5.36 -12.07
CA ASP A 80 1.70 -4.15 -12.90
C ASP A 80 0.66 -3.13 -12.41
N PRO A 81 1.08 -1.94 -11.93
CA PRO A 81 0.18 -0.94 -11.38
C PRO A 81 -0.74 -0.29 -12.42
N TYR A 82 -0.46 -0.44 -13.72
CA TYR A 82 -1.39 0.00 -14.78
C TYR A 82 -2.53 -1.00 -15.01
N ARG A 83 -2.29 -2.28 -14.70
CA ARG A 83 -3.27 -3.36 -14.86
C ARG A 83 -4.09 -3.58 -13.59
N PHE A 84 -3.43 -3.47 -12.44
CA PHE A 84 -4.00 -3.75 -11.14
C PHE A 84 -4.14 -2.45 -10.34
N ASP A 85 -5.12 -1.63 -10.74
CA ASP A 85 -5.48 -0.42 -9.98
C ASP A 85 -6.41 -0.78 -8.82
N ILE A 86 -5.97 -0.53 -7.59
CA ILE A 86 -6.81 -0.75 -6.41
C ILE A 86 -7.68 0.50 -6.21
N GLY A 87 -8.98 0.33 -6.44
CA GLY A 87 -9.94 1.42 -6.28
C GLY A 87 -9.96 2.01 -4.87
N ARG A 88 -10.31 3.29 -4.77
CA ARG A 88 -10.19 4.09 -3.54
C ARG A 88 -10.99 3.53 -2.36
N GLY A 89 -12.17 2.95 -2.61
CA GLY A 89 -12.98 2.33 -1.55
C GLY A 89 -12.26 1.20 -0.85
N VAL A 90 -11.61 0.32 -1.64
CA VAL A 90 -10.79 -0.78 -1.12
C VAL A 90 -9.60 -0.25 -0.32
N LEU A 91 -8.90 0.77 -0.82
CA LEU A 91 -7.78 1.38 -0.10
C LEU A 91 -8.19 1.97 1.26
N GLU A 92 -9.37 2.59 1.36
CA GLU A 92 -9.87 3.14 2.64
C GLU A 92 -10.22 2.02 3.63
N ALA A 93 -10.85 0.93 3.17
CA ALA A 93 -11.12 -0.26 3.99
C ALA A 93 -9.83 -0.92 4.49
N VAL A 94 -8.89 -1.14 3.58
CA VAL A 94 -7.54 -1.66 3.90
C VAL A 94 -6.81 -0.74 4.88
N GLY A 95 -6.96 0.58 4.74
CA GLY A 95 -6.35 1.59 5.60
C GLY A 95 -6.79 1.55 7.07
N ILE A 96 -7.87 0.83 7.39
CA ILE A 96 -8.34 0.59 8.77
C ILE A 96 -8.30 -0.88 9.17
N ASP A 97 -7.57 -1.72 8.42
CA ASP A 97 -7.48 -3.19 8.60
C ASP A 97 -8.84 -3.90 8.51
N PHE A 98 -9.79 -3.36 7.74
CA PHE A 98 -11.05 -4.03 7.46
C PHE A 98 -10.82 -5.24 6.54
N GLU A 99 -11.42 -6.38 6.89
CA GLU A 99 -11.29 -7.61 6.14
C GLU A 99 -12.29 -7.65 4.98
N LEU A 100 -11.80 -7.27 3.80
CA LEU A 100 -12.55 -7.38 2.55
C LEU A 100 -12.53 -8.81 2.00
N GLY A 101 -13.64 -9.22 1.41
CA GLY A 101 -13.81 -10.48 0.70
C GLY A 101 -14.31 -10.30 -0.74
N PRO A 102 -14.36 -11.37 -1.54
CA PRO A 102 -14.66 -11.31 -2.98
C PRO A 102 -16.06 -10.78 -3.33
N ASP A 103 -17.00 -10.81 -2.38
CA ASP A 103 -18.38 -10.33 -2.54
C ASP A 103 -18.57 -8.88 -2.02
N ASP A 104 -17.48 -8.17 -1.70
CA ASP A 104 -17.53 -6.82 -1.16
C ASP A 104 -17.41 -5.76 -2.25
N VAL A 105 -18.23 -4.71 -2.12
CA VAL A 105 -18.00 -3.41 -2.74
C VAL A 105 -17.76 -2.39 -1.64
N ALA A 106 -16.56 -1.81 -1.63
CA ALA A 106 -16.17 -0.77 -0.70
C ALA A 106 -16.28 0.61 -1.35
N ALA A 107 -16.64 1.62 -0.57
CA ALA A 107 -16.70 3.01 -1.00
C ALA A 107 -16.21 3.92 0.11
N ARG A 108 -15.51 4.98 -0.28
CA ARG A 108 -15.14 6.03 0.66
C ARG A 108 -16.34 6.90 0.97
N GLY A 109 -16.65 7.06 2.24
CA GLY A 109 -17.64 7.99 2.75
C GLY A 109 -17.02 9.27 3.33
N ASN A 110 -17.71 10.38 3.11
CA ASN A 110 -17.48 11.64 3.79
C ASN A 110 -18.81 12.08 4.42
N LEU A 111 -18.79 12.41 5.72
CA LEU A 111 -19.82 13.21 6.34
C LEU A 111 -19.73 14.65 5.82
N CYS A 112 -20.87 15.24 5.48
CA CYS A 112 -21.00 16.60 5.01
C CYS A 112 -22.11 17.34 5.74
N THR A 113 -22.11 18.67 5.64
CA THR A 113 -23.20 19.50 6.15
C THR A 113 -24.08 19.96 4.99
N LEU A 114 -25.38 19.77 5.14
CA LEU A 114 -26.43 20.22 4.25
C LEU A 114 -27.08 21.48 4.82
N ASP A 115 -27.42 22.43 3.96
CA ASP A 115 -28.24 23.59 4.31
C ASP A 115 -29.75 23.26 4.32
N ALA A 116 -30.57 24.26 4.63
CA ALA A 116 -32.03 24.10 4.71
C ALA A 116 -32.69 23.72 3.38
N ASP A 117 -32.03 23.98 2.24
CA ASP A 117 -32.50 23.61 0.90
C ASP A 117 -31.97 22.22 0.47
N GLY A 118 -31.22 21.53 1.35
CA GLY A 118 -30.61 20.22 1.09
C GLY A 118 -29.33 20.28 0.26
N ASN A 119 -28.75 21.47 0.05
CA ASN A 119 -27.49 21.61 -0.67
C ASN A 119 -26.31 21.43 0.27
N ILE A 120 -25.20 20.88 -0.23
CA ILE A 120 -23.97 20.74 0.55
C ILE A 120 -23.38 22.13 0.82
N SER A 121 -23.40 22.56 2.08
CA SER A 121 -22.77 23.79 2.55
C SER A 121 -21.31 23.60 2.94
N ASP A 122 -20.94 22.41 3.40
CA ASP A 122 -19.55 22.03 3.65
C ASP A 122 -19.35 20.53 3.38
N ARG A 123 -18.50 20.20 2.41
CA ARG A 123 -18.21 18.81 1.99
C ARG A 123 -17.44 17.99 3.03
N ARG A 124 -16.91 18.62 4.07
CA ARG A 124 -16.05 18.03 5.10
C ARG A 124 -16.60 18.23 6.50
N ALA A 125 -17.81 18.80 6.62
CA ALA A 125 -18.45 19.08 7.90
C ALA A 125 -17.53 19.83 8.88
N GLY A 126 -16.82 20.87 8.42
CA GLY A 126 -15.90 21.65 9.24
C GLY A 126 -14.67 20.87 9.74
N ARG A 127 -14.39 19.69 9.17
CA ARG A 127 -13.41 18.72 9.69
C ARG A 127 -13.65 18.40 11.17
N ILE A 128 -14.86 17.93 11.48
CA ILE A 128 -15.18 17.44 12.83
C ILE A 128 -14.09 16.49 13.36
N ALA A 129 -13.89 16.53 14.68
CA ALA A 129 -12.99 15.63 15.37
C ALA A 129 -13.42 14.15 15.16
N SER A 130 -12.45 13.25 15.12
CA SER A 130 -12.70 11.81 14.85
C SER A 130 -13.63 11.17 15.87
N GLU A 131 -13.67 11.67 17.11
CA GLU A 131 -14.56 11.19 18.16
C GLU A 131 -16.02 11.50 17.83
N LYS A 132 -16.30 12.69 17.27
CA LYS A 132 -17.64 13.07 16.84
C LYS A 132 -18.08 12.26 15.63
N SER A 133 -17.21 12.08 14.64
CA SER A 133 -17.55 11.27 13.47
C SER A 133 -17.73 9.80 13.81
N ALA A 134 -16.94 9.24 14.73
CA ALA A 134 -17.13 7.88 15.22
C ALA A 134 -18.52 7.70 15.84
N ALA A 135 -18.96 8.63 16.69
CA ALA A 135 -20.31 8.58 17.28
C ALA A 135 -21.43 8.63 16.22
N ILE A 136 -21.25 9.41 15.15
CA ILE A 136 -22.18 9.45 14.02
C ILE A 136 -22.16 8.14 13.24
N VAL A 137 -20.97 7.59 12.97
CA VAL A 137 -20.81 6.31 12.26
C VAL A 137 -21.42 5.15 13.04
N GLU A 138 -21.31 5.12 14.37
CA GLU A 138 -22.01 4.12 15.20
C GLU A 138 -23.53 4.15 14.99
N ARG A 139 -24.13 5.33 14.80
CA ARG A 139 -25.55 5.44 14.43
C ARG A 139 -25.79 4.86 13.04
N LEU A 140 -24.93 5.18 12.07
CA LEU A 140 -25.04 4.68 10.68
C LEU A 140 -24.95 3.15 10.60
N ARG A 141 -24.17 2.48 11.47
CA ARG A 141 -24.09 1.01 11.54
C ARG A 141 -25.42 0.34 11.86
N ALA A 142 -26.35 1.04 12.53
CA ALA A 142 -27.67 0.51 12.85
C ALA A 142 -28.63 0.52 11.66
N ILE A 143 -28.23 1.08 10.51
CA ILE A 143 -29.03 1.08 9.29
C ILE A 143 -29.04 -0.33 8.70
N GLU A 144 -30.23 -0.89 8.59
CA GLU A 144 -30.45 -2.12 7.83
C GLU A 144 -30.89 -1.78 6.41
N ILE A 145 -30.34 -2.47 5.42
CA ILE A 145 -30.76 -2.40 4.01
C ILE A 145 -31.15 -3.78 3.50
N GLY A 146 -32.06 -3.84 2.53
CA GLY A 146 -32.51 -5.12 1.98
C GLY A 146 -31.52 -5.69 0.97
N GLY A 147 -31.00 -6.90 1.18
CA GLY A 147 -30.31 -7.66 0.13
C GLY A 147 -28.78 -7.56 0.08
N ALA A 148 -28.16 -6.97 1.12
CA ALA A 148 -26.74 -7.04 1.40
C ALA A 148 -26.46 -6.84 2.89
N GLU A 149 -25.33 -7.34 3.39
CA GLU A 149 -24.77 -6.91 4.67
C GLU A 149 -24.11 -5.54 4.49
N LEU A 150 -24.22 -4.68 5.51
CA LEU A 150 -23.74 -3.31 5.49
C LEU A 150 -22.75 -3.10 6.64
N PHE A 151 -21.57 -2.60 6.31
CA PHE A 151 -20.55 -2.20 7.28
C PHE A 151 -20.23 -0.73 7.08
N VAL A 152 -20.19 0.03 8.18
CA VAL A 152 -19.80 1.44 8.17
C VAL A 152 -18.76 1.63 9.27
N GLU A 153 -17.56 2.00 8.88
CA GLU A 153 -16.42 2.08 9.80
C GLU A 153 -15.80 3.48 9.77
N PRO A 154 -15.51 4.09 10.94
CA PRO A 154 -14.89 5.40 10.98
C PRO A 154 -13.44 5.29 10.52
N VAL A 155 -12.95 6.32 9.80
CA VAL A 155 -11.56 6.37 9.33
C VAL A 155 -10.81 7.50 10.04
N ARG A 156 -11.06 8.75 9.65
CA ARG A 156 -10.42 9.93 10.26
C ARG A 156 -11.22 11.18 9.97
N GLU A 157 -11.36 12.05 10.97
CA GLU A 157 -12.18 13.26 10.87
C GLU A 157 -13.56 12.90 10.29
N TYR A 158 -14.06 13.62 9.31
CA TYR A 158 -15.33 13.38 8.63
C TYR A 158 -15.39 12.12 7.74
N ARG A 159 -14.32 11.31 7.66
CA ARG A 159 -14.25 10.16 6.73
C ARG A 159 -14.69 8.87 7.41
N PHE A 160 -15.38 8.05 6.63
CA PHE A 160 -15.73 6.68 6.96
C PHE A 160 -15.58 5.81 5.72
N VAL A 161 -15.62 4.49 5.87
CA VAL A 161 -15.75 3.56 4.76
C VAL A 161 -17.10 2.86 4.85
N LEU A 162 -17.76 2.72 3.70
CA LEU A 162 -18.93 1.87 3.53
C LEU A 162 -18.48 0.60 2.83
N VAL A 163 -18.84 -0.56 3.36
CA VAL A 163 -18.70 -1.85 2.66
C VAL A 163 -20.06 -2.50 2.56
N LEU A 164 -20.43 -2.87 1.33
CA LEU A 164 -21.62 -3.66 1.01
C LEU A 164 -21.17 -5.07 0.65
N ARG A 165 -21.68 -6.08 1.35
CA ARG A 165 -21.32 -7.49 1.14
C ARG A 165 -22.52 -8.27 0.65
N ALA A 166 -22.47 -8.70 -0.61
CA ALA A 166 -23.42 -9.62 -1.21
C ALA A 166 -22.88 -10.17 -2.54
N PRO A 167 -23.23 -11.40 -2.92
CA PRO A 167 -22.83 -11.94 -4.22
C PRO A 167 -23.44 -11.13 -5.36
N GLY A 168 -22.67 -10.85 -6.42
CA GLY A 168 -23.14 -10.19 -7.64
C GLY A 168 -23.34 -8.67 -7.52
N LEU A 169 -22.60 -8.02 -6.62
CA LEU A 169 -22.44 -6.57 -6.61
C LEU A 169 -21.31 -6.16 -7.58
N GLY A 170 -21.40 -4.94 -8.13
CA GLY A 170 -20.42 -4.37 -9.05
C GLY A 170 -19.94 -2.99 -8.62
N GLU A 171 -18.75 -2.60 -9.07
CA GLU A 171 -18.11 -1.31 -8.76
C GLU A 171 -18.42 -0.19 -9.75
N ASP A 172 -19.00 -0.50 -10.92
CA ASP A 172 -19.37 0.50 -11.94
C ASP A 172 -20.60 1.32 -11.47
N VAL A 173 -20.34 2.22 -10.53
CA VAL A 173 -21.31 3.02 -9.80
C VAL A 173 -20.82 4.46 -9.72
N THR A 174 -21.68 5.41 -10.07
CA THR A 174 -21.36 6.83 -9.96
C THR A 174 -21.27 7.29 -8.50
N THR A 175 -20.46 8.33 -8.27
CA THR A 175 -20.32 8.97 -6.94
C THR A 175 -21.60 9.71 -6.53
N THR A 176 -21.90 9.76 -5.23
CA THR A 176 -22.96 10.64 -4.69
C THR A 176 -22.43 12.02 -4.30
N ASP A 177 -21.10 12.19 -4.24
CA ASP A 177 -20.43 13.48 -4.04
C ASP A 177 -20.41 14.30 -5.36
N PRO A 178 -21.11 15.44 -5.46
CA PRO A 178 -21.08 16.32 -6.64
C PRO A 178 -19.77 17.11 -6.77
N GLN A 179 -18.86 16.92 -5.82
CA GLN A 179 -17.54 17.51 -5.74
C GLN A 179 -17.47 19.04 -5.62
N ARG A 180 -18.60 19.69 -5.28
CA ARG A 180 -18.69 21.13 -5.03
C ARG A 180 -19.79 21.43 -4.02
N GLU A 181 -19.69 22.58 -3.37
CA GLU A 181 -20.70 23.12 -2.46
C GLU A 181 -21.82 23.85 -3.24
N GLY A 182 -22.94 24.14 -2.57
CA GLY A 182 -24.08 24.85 -3.13
C GLY A 182 -24.96 24.01 -4.06
N VAL A 183 -24.78 22.69 -4.06
CA VAL A 183 -25.61 21.73 -4.81
C VAL A 183 -25.92 20.52 -3.93
N PRO A 184 -27.04 19.82 -4.14
CA PRO A 184 -27.38 18.65 -3.34
C PRO A 184 -26.48 17.45 -3.70
N PRO A 185 -26.35 16.45 -2.81
CA PRO A 185 -25.86 15.13 -3.19
C PRO A 185 -26.65 14.57 -4.38
N VAL A 186 -25.97 13.79 -5.22
CA VAL A 186 -26.61 13.16 -6.38
C VAL A 186 -26.89 11.68 -6.11
N PRO A 187 -27.98 11.10 -6.65
CA PRO A 187 -28.19 9.66 -6.57
C PRO A 187 -27.06 8.89 -7.27
N ALA A 188 -26.71 7.73 -6.72
CA ALA A 188 -25.83 6.78 -7.38
C ALA A 188 -26.56 6.11 -8.55
N GLU A 189 -25.86 5.90 -9.65
CA GLU A 189 -26.33 5.20 -10.85
C GLU A 189 -25.32 4.11 -11.20
N GLY A 190 -25.82 2.94 -11.61
CA GLY A 190 -24.98 1.84 -12.05
C GLY A 190 -24.80 1.81 -13.57
N GLY A 191 -23.56 1.63 -14.03
CA GLY A 191 -23.24 1.53 -15.46
C GLY A 191 -23.56 0.16 -16.09
N ASP A 192 -23.65 -0.89 -15.25
CA ASP A 192 -23.99 -2.25 -15.66
C ASP A 192 -25.01 -2.92 -14.69
N PRO A 193 -25.50 -4.15 -14.95
CA PRO A 193 -26.47 -4.80 -14.06
C PRO A 193 -26.01 -5.00 -12.62
N ALA A 194 -24.72 -5.27 -12.39
CA ALA A 194 -24.18 -5.48 -11.06
C ALA A 194 -24.05 -4.15 -10.29
N GLY A 195 -23.55 -3.11 -10.98
CA GLY A 195 -23.50 -1.74 -10.50
C GLY A 195 -24.87 -1.15 -10.24
N GLN A 196 -25.90 -1.49 -11.02
CA GLN A 196 -27.28 -1.05 -10.76
C GLN A 196 -27.81 -1.59 -9.44
N ARG A 197 -27.49 -2.85 -9.13
CA ARG A 197 -27.84 -3.45 -7.84
C ARG A 197 -27.10 -2.76 -6.69
N THR A 198 -25.80 -2.51 -6.83
CA THR A 198 -25.01 -1.74 -5.86
C THR A 198 -25.60 -0.33 -5.66
N ALA A 199 -25.90 0.39 -6.74
CA ALA A 199 -26.45 1.75 -6.70
C ALA A 199 -27.80 1.80 -5.98
N ALA A 200 -28.66 0.81 -6.16
CA ALA A 200 -29.93 0.71 -5.43
C ALA A 200 -29.72 0.61 -3.91
N LEU A 201 -28.79 -0.26 -3.48
CA LEU A 201 -28.42 -0.41 -2.06
C LEU A 201 -27.81 0.87 -1.49
N VAL A 202 -26.93 1.52 -2.26
CA VAL A 202 -26.31 2.79 -1.91
C VAL A 202 -27.36 3.89 -1.71
N ASN A 203 -28.30 4.02 -2.65
CA ASN A 203 -29.35 5.02 -2.55
C ASN A 203 -30.29 4.76 -1.37
N GLU A 204 -30.60 3.50 -1.07
CA GLU A 204 -31.35 3.12 0.13
C GLU A 204 -30.62 3.53 1.41
N PHE A 205 -29.31 3.23 1.49
CA PHE A 205 -28.47 3.62 2.62
C PHE A 205 -28.39 5.15 2.79
N VAL A 206 -28.14 5.89 1.71
CA VAL A 206 -28.04 7.36 1.73
C VAL A 206 -29.36 7.99 2.20
N ALA A 207 -30.50 7.49 1.74
CA ALA A 207 -31.81 7.99 2.16
C ALA A 207 -32.05 7.75 3.66
N LYS A 208 -31.81 6.52 4.15
CA LYS A 208 -31.95 6.18 5.57
C LYS A 208 -30.97 6.96 6.45
N ALA A 209 -29.75 7.18 5.98
CA ALA A 209 -28.77 8.00 6.68
C ALA A 209 -29.21 9.47 6.76
N GLY A 210 -29.78 10.03 5.69
CA GLY A 210 -30.32 11.39 5.70
C GLY A 210 -31.43 11.58 6.74
N GLU A 211 -32.35 10.61 6.86
CA GLU A 211 -33.38 10.63 7.91
C GLU A 211 -32.77 10.53 9.31
N LEU A 212 -31.81 9.62 9.48
CA LEU A 212 -31.17 9.36 10.77
C LEU A 212 -30.35 10.54 11.26
N LEU A 213 -29.73 11.32 10.37
CA LEU A 213 -28.82 12.41 10.72
C LEU A 213 -29.49 13.79 10.67
N ALA A 214 -30.79 13.86 10.40
CA ALA A 214 -31.52 15.13 10.22
C ALA A 214 -31.52 16.04 11.47
N ASP A 215 -31.22 15.49 12.65
CA ASP A 215 -31.12 16.22 13.92
C ASP A 215 -29.73 16.80 14.21
N GLU A 216 -28.72 16.43 13.43
CA GLU A 216 -27.38 17.00 13.54
C GLU A 216 -27.32 18.42 12.96
N GLU A 217 -26.63 19.34 13.63
CA GLU A 217 -26.38 20.69 13.10
C GLU A 217 -25.24 20.70 12.06
N VAL A 218 -24.28 19.79 12.22
CA VAL A 218 -23.09 19.61 11.38
C VAL A 218 -22.88 18.13 11.17
N ALA A 219 -22.50 17.70 9.96
CA ALA A 219 -22.47 16.29 9.55
C ALA A 219 -23.87 15.64 9.47
N ASN A 220 -24.87 16.40 9.04
CA ASN A 220 -26.26 15.96 8.84
C ASN A 220 -26.53 15.30 7.47
N GLY A 221 -25.48 15.08 6.68
CA GLY A 221 -25.54 14.35 5.43
C GLY A 221 -24.25 13.57 5.18
N LEU A 222 -24.25 12.78 4.12
CA LEU A 222 -23.07 12.04 3.68
C LEU A 222 -22.96 11.97 2.16
N THR A 223 -21.75 11.73 1.68
CA THR A 223 -21.46 11.44 0.27
C THR A 223 -20.49 10.28 0.16
N LEU A 224 -20.61 9.50 -0.92
CA LEU A 224 -19.89 8.27 -1.19
C LEU A 224 -19.19 8.36 -2.54
N ARG A 225 -17.96 7.85 -2.63
CA ARG A 225 -17.16 7.90 -3.85
C ARG A 225 -16.16 6.76 -3.96
N GLY A 226 -15.75 6.48 -5.19
CA GLY A 226 -14.69 5.52 -5.49
C GLY A 226 -15.09 4.09 -5.12
N PHE A 227 -16.29 3.68 -5.52
CA PHE A 227 -16.76 2.31 -5.42
C PHE A 227 -15.74 1.37 -6.06
N ALA A 228 -15.42 0.30 -5.34
CA ALA A 228 -14.40 -0.66 -5.76
C ALA A 228 -14.75 -2.03 -5.17
N THR A 229 -14.74 -3.04 -6.03
CA THR A 229 -14.84 -4.45 -5.65
C THR A 229 -13.52 -4.93 -5.08
N TYR A 230 -13.55 -6.03 -4.34
CA TYR A 230 -12.32 -6.73 -3.97
C TYR A 230 -11.47 -7.00 -5.21
N PRO A 231 -10.22 -6.49 -5.28
CA PRO A 231 -9.43 -6.59 -6.49
C PRO A 231 -9.04 -8.05 -6.71
N SER A 232 -9.31 -8.57 -7.90
CA SER A 232 -8.91 -9.92 -8.31
C SER A 232 -7.41 -9.96 -8.63
N LEU A 233 -6.56 -9.78 -7.62
CA LEU A 233 -5.12 -9.99 -7.74
C LEU A 233 -4.82 -11.49 -7.83
N PRO A 234 -4.04 -11.95 -8.82
CA PRO A 234 -3.49 -13.31 -8.81
C PRO A 234 -2.70 -13.53 -7.51
N GLN A 235 -2.97 -14.61 -6.78
CA GLN A 235 -2.35 -14.80 -5.47
C GLN A 235 -0.87 -15.18 -5.61
N LEU A 236 -0.01 -14.74 -4.67
CA LEU A 236 1.43 -15.06 -4.73
C LEU A 236 1.70 -16.56 -4.68
N GLU A 237 0.83 -17.34 -4.03
CA GLU A 237 0.91 -18.81 -4.03
C GLU A 237 0.71 -19.36 -5.44
N ASP A 238 -0.28 -18.88 -6.18
CA ASP A 238 -0.57 -19.35 -7.55
C ASP A 238 0.49 -18.92 -8.56
N VAL A 239 1.06 -17.72 -8.40
CA VAL A 239 2.02 -17.14 -9.34
C VAL A 239 3.45 -17.62 -9.08
N TRP A 240 3.86 -17.68 -7.81
CA TRP A 240 5.26 -17.88 -7.41
C TRP A 240 5.47 -19.09 -6.50
N GLY A 241 4.40 -19.74 -6.04
CA GLY A 241 4.50 -20.95 -5.20
C GLY A 241 4.99 -20.62 -3.80
N LEU A 242 4.67 -19.41 -3.32
CA LEU A 242 5.16 -18.87 -2.06
C LEU A 242 4.07 -18.89 -0.99
N ARG A 243 4.38 -19.50 0.16
CA ARG A 243 3.67 -19.22 1.41
C ARG A 243 4.20 -17.89 1.94
N ALA A 244 3.44 -16.82 1.80
CA ALA A 244 3.91 -15.48 2.11
C ALA A 244 3.36 -14.94 3.44
N ALA A 245 4.21 -14.27 4.20
CA ALA A 245 3.85 -13.52 5.40
C ALA A 245 4.17 -12.03 5.25
N ALA A 246 3.33 -11.20 5.86
CA ALA A 246 3.53 -9.77 5.95
C ALA A 246 3.69 -9.32 7.39
N LEU A 247 4.80 -8.63 7.65
CA LEU A 247 5.15 -7.96 8.87
C LEU A 247 5.15 -6.47 8.56
N ALA A 248 4.05 -5.82 8.89
CA ALA A 248 3.89 -4.40 8.75
C ALA A 248 3.04 -3.88 9.91
N VAL A 249 3.43 -2.73 10.45
CA VAL A 249 2.72 -2.09 11.57
C VAL A 249 1.50 -1.33 11.07
N TYR A 250 1.65 -0.63 9.95
CA TYR A 250 0.60 0.26 9.47
C TYR A 250 -0.51 -0.53 8.74
N PRO A 251 -1.80 -0.30 9.06
CA PRO A 251 -2.93 -1.05 8.50
C PRO A 251 -2.94 -1.16 6.98
N MET A 252 -2.64 -0.07 6.27
CA MET A 252 -2.67 -0.04 4.81
C MET A 252 -1.76 -1.09 4.18
N TYR A 253 -0.50 -1.24 4.63
CA TYR A 253 0.41 -2.24 4.05
C TYR A 253 0.02 -3.67 4.44
N ARG A 254 -0.58 -3.85 5.63
CA ARG A 254 -1.13 -5.14 6.05
C ARG A 254 -2.26 -5.57 5.11
N GLY A 255 -3.20 -4.68 4.81
CA GLY A 255 -4.29 -4.99 3.89
C GLY A 255 -3.83 -5.15 2.44
N LEU A 256 -2.90 -4.32 1.94
CA LEU A 256 -2.31 -4.50 0.60
C LEU A 256 -1.64 -5.88 0.47
N ALA A 257 -0.90 -6.29 1.49
CA ALA A 257 -0.26 -7.60 1.52
C ALA A 257 -1.29 -8.74 1.54
N LYS A 258 -2.40 -8.60 2.30
CA LYS A 258 -3.51 -9.57 2.30
C LYS A 258 -4.15 -9.71 0.91
N LEU A 259 -4.33 -8.60 0.17
CA LEU A 259 -4.88 -8.64 -1.19
C LEU A 259 -4.01 -9.47 -2.15
N ALA A 260 -2.68 -9.44 -1.95
CA ALA A 260 -1.73 -10.27 -2.70
C ALA A 260 -1.64 -11.73 -2.21
N GLY A 261 -2.41 -12.11 -1.19
CA GLY A 261 -2.40 -13.47 -0.62
C GLY A 261 -1.38 -13.70 0.49
N MET A 262 -0.79 -12.63 1.05
CA MET A 262 0.10 -12.76 2.20
C MET A 262 -0.70 -12.87 3.50
N ARG A 263 -0.22 -13.71 4.42
CA ARG A 263 -0.73 -13.74 5.79
C ARG A 263 -0.13 -12.58 6.60
N ALA A 264 -0.93 -11.56 6.91
CA ALA A 264 -0.52 -10.48 7.80
C ALA A 264 -0.38 -10.98 9.24
N LEU A 265 0.87 -11.07 9.72
CA LEU A 265 1.16 -11.49 11.09
C LEU A 265 0.94 -10.33 12.05
N ALA A 266 0.45 -10.64 13.26
CA ALA A 266 0.32 -9.63 14.30
C ALA A 266 1.73 -9.21 14.76
N CYS A 267 2.03 -7.93 14.63
CA CYS A 267 3.28 -7.35 15.12
C CYS A 267 2.98 -5.99 15.74
N PRO A 268 3.15 -5.82 17.07
CA PRO A 268 2.78 -4.60 17.76
C PRO A 268 3.85 -3.50 17.68
N GLY A 269 5.08 -3.83 17.27
CA GLY A 269 6.25 -2.98 17.42
C GLY A 269 6.99 -2.67 16.11
N GLY A 270 8.17 -2.07 16.24
CA GLY A 270 9.01 -1.63 15.14
C GLY A 270 9.78 -2.77 14.47
N MET A 271 10.94 -2.45 13.89
CA MET A 271 11.76 -3.44 13.18
C MET A 271 12.24 -4.58 14.08
N GLU A 272 12.59 -4.30 15.33
CA GLU A 272 13.07 -5.32 16.26
C GLU A 272 12.01 -6.41 16.50
N GLU A 273 10.77 -6.02 16.78
CA GLU A 273 9.66 -6.96 16.96
C GLU A 273 9.30 -7.67 15.65
N GLN A 274 9.32 -6.97 14.51
CA GLN A 274 9.08 -7.60 13.20
C GLN A 274 10.12 -8.70 12.93
N LEU A 275 11.40 -8.43 13.18
CA LEU A 275 12.48 -9.41 13.03
C LEU A 275 12.35 -10.58 14.01
N ALA A 276 11.92 -10.32 15.26
CA ALA A 276 11.67 -11.38 16.23
C ALA A 276 10.55 -12.33 15.77
N VAL A 277 9.44 -11.79 15.27
CA VAL A 277 8.33 -12.59 14.73
C VAL A 277 8.76 -13.34 13.46
N ALA A 278 9.54 -12.72 12.58
CA ALA A 278 10.09 -13.40 11.40
C ALA A 278 10.89 -14.65 11.79
N ARG A 279 11.77 -14.55 12.81
CA ARG A 279 12.54 -15.69 13.33
C ARG A 279 11.66 -16.77 13.95
N GLU A 280 10.67 -16.37 14.75
CA GLU A 280 9.74 -17.31 15.39
C GLU A 280 8.93 -18.11 14.37
N ARG A 281 8.52 -17.47 13.28
CA ARG A 281 7.62 -18.04 12.26
C ARG A 281 8.34 -18.47 10.99
N TRP A 282 9.67 -18.54 11.01
CA TRP A 282 10.52 -18.71 9.83
C TRP A 282 10.18 -19.95 8.99
N ASP A 283 9.91 -21.08 9.65
CA ASP A 283 9.65 -22.35 8.98
C ASP A 283 8.25 -22.46 8.36
N GLU A 284 7.34 -21.54 8.71
CA GLU A 284 5.96 -21.56 8.21
C GLU A 284 5.81 -20.94 6.82
N PHE A 285 6.73 -20.04 6.43
CA PHE A 285 6.62 -19.23 5.22
C PHE A 285 7.90 -19.28 4.40
N ASP A 286 7.77 -19.07 3.10
CA ASP A 286 8.87 -19.03 2.14
C ASP A 286 9.25 -17.59 1.76
N TYR A 287 8.33 -16.65 2.04
CA TYR A 287 8.49 -15.23 1.74
C TYR A 287 8.03 -14.37 2.91
N PHE A 288 8.85 -13.37 3.27
CA PHE A 288 8.52 -12.37 4.28
C PHE A 288 8.60 -10.96 3.68
N PHE A 289 7.50 -10.23 3.71
CA PHE A 289 7.48 -8.78 3.51
C PHE A 289 7.61 -8.08 4.87
N ILE A 290 8.62 -7.23 5.04
CA ILE A 290 8.90 -6.45 6.25
C ILE A 290 8.87 -4.97 5.88
N HIS A 291 8.21 -4.13 6.69
CA HIS A 291 7.97 -2.73 6.35
C HIS A 291 8.50 -1.76 7.42
N TYR A 292 9.17 -0.69 6.95
CA TYR A 292 9.68 0.39 7.77
C TYR A 292 9.12 1.75 7.33
N LYS A 293 8.26 2.37 8.16
CA LYS A 293 7.48 3.56 7.81
C LYS A 293 8.19 4.92 8.03
N LYS A 294 9.15 4.99 8.95
CA LYS A 294 9.64 6.26 9.53
C LYS A 294 10.28 7.20 8.50
N THR A 295 10.92 6.65 7.47
CA THR A 295 11.57 7.39 6.39
C THR A 295 10.61 8.27 5.60
N ASP A 296 9.45 7.73 5.24
CA ASP A 296 8.43 8.48 4.51
C ASP A 296 7.77 9.54 5.40
N ALA A 297 7.45 9.21 6.66
CA ALA A 297 6.85 10.17 7.58
C ALA A 297 7.71 11.44 7.72
N ALA A 298 9.03 11.28 7.89
CA ALA A 298 9.95 12.39 7.93
C ALA A 298 10.08 13.14 6.59
N GLY A 299 9.96 12.41 5.46
CA GLY A 299 9.92 12.99 4.12
C GLY A 299 8.69 13.87 3.90
N GLU A 300 7.49 13.37 4.18
CA GLU A 300 6.21 14.10 4.09
C GLU A 300 6.18 15.32 5.02
N ASP A 301 6.79 15.23 6.21
CA ASP A 301 6.92 16.36 7.15
C ASP A 301 7.94 17.42 6.68
N GLY A 302 8.63 17.20 5.55
CA GLY A 302 9.68 18.07 5.04
C GLY A 302 10.92 18.13 5.94
N ASN A 303 11.10 17.14 6.81
CA ASN A 303 12.14 17.13 7.83
C ASN A 303 13.34 16.28 7.40
N PHE A 304 14.26 16.91 6.66
CA PHE A 304 15.46 16.28 6.12
C PHE A 304 16.30 15.57 7.20
N ILE A 305 16.51 16.21 8.36
CA ILE A 305 17.35 15.65 9.43
C ILE A 305 16.66 14.47 10.11
N ALA A 306 15.34 14.53 10.31
CA ALA A 306 14.61 13.38 10.84
C ALA A 306 14.66 12.18 9.88
N LYS A 307 14.63 12.42 8.56
CA LYS A 307 14.75 11.35 7.56
C LYS A 307 16.15 10.73 7.57
N VAL A 308 17.21 11.54 7.67
CA VAL A 308 18.59 11.06 7.88
C VAL A 308 18.66 10.15 9.11
N HIS A 309 18.18 10.61 10.27
CA HIS A 309 18.19 9.78 11.48
C HIS A 309 17.34 8.51 11.35
N ALA A 310 16.21 8.56 10.63
CA ALA A 310 15.39 7.37 10.38
C ALA A 310 16.11 6.32 9.52
N LEU A 311 16.96 6.75 8.57
CA LEU A 311 17.81 5.88 7.75
C LEU A 311 18.95 5.27 8.59
N GLU A 312 19.61 6.08 9.42
CA GLU A 312 20.64 5.60 10.37
C GLU A 312 20.06 4.60 11.37
N GLU A 313 18.85 4.88 11.91
CA GLU A 313 18.13 3.93 12.77
C GLU A 313 17.86 2.62 12.04
N PHE A 314 17.36 2.67 10.81
CA PHE A 314 17.12 1.47 10.01
C PHE A 314 18.40 0.65 9.80
N ASP A 315 19.53 1.32 9.52
CA ASP A 315 20.81 0.66 9.29
C ASP A 315 21.23 -0.21 10.49
N THR A 316 20.89 0.19 11.72
CA THR A 316 21.14 -0.63 12.92
C THR A 316 20.42 -1.97 12.93
N HIS A 317 19.32 -2.11 12.16
CA HIS A 317 18.54 -3.35 12.03
C HIS A 317 19.00 -4.24 10.87
N VAL A 318 19.84 -3.75 9.95
CA VAL A 318 20.33 -4.51 8.80
C VAL A 318 21.09 -5.78 9.19
N PRO A 319 21.96 -5.81 10.22
CA PRO A 319 22.52 -7.06 10.71
C PRO A 319 21.45 -8.08 11.09
N GLY A 320 20.38 -7.62 11.74
CA GLY A 320 19.26 -8.48 12.12
C GLY A 320 18.48 -9.07 10.94
N LEU A 321 18.38 -8.34 9.82
CA LEU A 321 17.83 -8.83 8.55
C LEU A 321 18.72 -9.90 7.93
N ILE A 322 20.04 -9.67 7.91
CA ILE A 322 21.02 -10.64 7.39
C ILE A 322 21.00 -11.93 8.24
N ASP A 323 20.93 -11.78 9.56
CA ASP A 323 20.89 -12.89 10.52
C ASP A 323 19.61 -13.74 10.44
N LEU A 324 18.57 -13.31 9.70
CA LEU A 324 17.44 -14.19 9.36
C LEU A 324 17.89 -15.38 8.49
N GLY A 325 18.99 -15.24 7.75
CA GLY A 325 19.54 -16.29 6.91
C GLY A 325 18.69 -16.58 5.66
N ALA A 326 18.10 -15.55 5.06
CA ALA A 326 17.38 -15.69 3.79
C ALA A 326 18.33 -16.04 2.64
N ASP A 327 17.90 -16.90 1.72
CA ASP A 327 18.65 -17.17 0.48
C ASP A 327 18.64 -15.95 -0.45
N VAL A 328 17.57 -15.16 -0.39
CA VAL A 328 17.43 -13.88 -1.09
C VAL A 328 16.91 -12.81 -0.13
N LEU A 329 17.70 -11.76 0.07
CA LEU A 329 17.30 -10.55 0.80
C LEU A 329 17.23 -9.38 -0.17
N MET A 330 16.07 -8.75 -0.26
CA MET A 330 15.87 -7.50 -0.96
C MET A 330 15.69 -6.35 0.03
N VAL A 331 16.40 -5.24 -0.21
CA VAL A 331 16.15 -3.96 0.45
C VAL A 331 15.71 -2.96 -0.62
N ALA A 332 14.54 -2.39 -0.45
CA ALA A 332 13.91 -1.54 -1.46
C ALA A 332 13.19 -0.35 -0.80
N GLY A 333 12.77 0.61 -1.61
CA GLY A 333 11.67 1.51 -1.26
C GLY A 333 10.56 1.40 -2.28
N ASP A 334 9.32 1.63 -1.84
CA ASP A 334 8.15 1.64 -2.70
C ASP A 334 8.03 2.93 -3.52
N HIS A 335 8.57 4.03 -3.01
CA HIS A 335 8.69 5.31 -3.70
C HIS A 335 9.79 6.21 -3.14
N SER A 336 9.99 7.34 -3.81
CA SER A 336 10.84 8.44 -3.33
C SER A 336 9.98 9.49 -2.66
N THR A 337 10.30 9.87 -1.42
CA THR A 337 9.65 10.97 -0.69
C THR A 337 10.70 11.97 -0.19
N PRO A 338 11.26 12.81 -1.07
CA PRO A 338 12.28 13.76 -0.65
C PRO A 338 11.72 14.80 0.33
N ALA A 339 12.40 15.02 1.44
CA ALA A 339 12.01 16.03 2.43
C ALA A 339 11.97 17.44 1.83
N LEU A 340 12.78 17.71 0.80
CA LEU A 340 12.75 18.98 0.07
C LEU A 340 11.43 19.23 -0.67
N MET A 341 10.74 18.16 -1.04
CA MET A 341 9.46 18.22 -1.74
C MET A 341 8.27 18.09 -0.79
N ALA A 342 8.46 17.53 0.40
CA ALA A 342 7.39 17.23 1.36
C ALA A 342 6.22 16.48 0.71
N ALA A 343 6.56 15.58 -0.21
CA ALA A 343 5.62 14.81 -1.03
C ALA A 343 6.36 13.67 -1.72
N HIS A 344 5.60 12.62 -2.10
CA HIS A 344 6.09 11.61 -3.03
C HIS A 344 6.57 12.24 -4.35
N SER A 345 7.54 11.58 -4.99
CA SER A 345 8.12 12.01 -6.27
C SER A 345 8.35 10.83 -7.22
N TRP A 346 8.56 11.16 -8.49
CA TRP A 346 8.78 10.19 -9.58
C TRP A 346 10.22 9.67 -9.68
N HIS A 347 11.10 10.05 -8.76
CA HIS A 347 12.51 9.65 -8.81
C HIS A 347 12.65 8.13 -8.62
N PRO A 348 13.51 7.46 -9.41
CA PRO A 348 13.86 6.06 -9.17
C PRO A 348 14.39 5.82 -7.76
N VAL A 349 14.13 4.65 -7.21
CA VAL A 349 14.36 4.33 -5.79
C VAL A 349 15.50 3.32 -5.63
N PRO A 350 16.46 3.53 -4.72
CA PRO A 350 17.51 2.55 -4.42
C PRO A 350 16.96 1.16 -4.16
N PHE A 351 17.62 0.15 -4.74
CA PHE A 351 17.26 -1.26 -4.61
C PHE A 351 18.52 -2.11 -4.52
N LEU A 352 18.50 -3.06 -3.60
CA LEU A 352 19.56 -4.04 -3.39
C LEU A 352 18.96 -5.44 -3.31
N LEU A 353 19.63 -6.41 -3.94
CA LEU A 353 19.36 -7.84 -3.82
C LEU A 353 20.63 -8.60 -3.43
N ASN A 354 20.61 -9.17 -2.24
CA ASN A 354 21.66 -10.04 -1.71
C ASN A 354 21.27 -11.51 -1.91
N SER A 355 22.20 -12.32 -2.43
CA SER A 355 22.05 -13.78 -2.53
C SER A 355 23.42 -14.43 -2.86
N PRO A 356 23.57 -15.76 -2.72
CA PRO A 356 24.79 -16.46 -3.15
C PRO A 356 25.12 -16.34 -4.64
N PHE A 357 24.15 -15.95 -5.48
CA PHE A 357 24.31 -15.81 -6.94
C PHE A 357 24.45 -14.35 -7.39
N ALA A 358 24.37 -13.40 -6.46
CA ALA A 358 24.60 -11.99 -6.76
C ALA A 358 26.04 -11.79 -7.23
N ARG A 359 26.24 -10.86 -8.17
CA ARG A 359 27.58 -10.60 -8.70
C ARG A 359 28.41 -9.72 -7.76
N GLY A 360 27.74 -8.85 -7.01
CA GLY A 360 28.34 -8.02 -5.97
C GLY A 360 29.32 -6.95 -6.48
N GLY A 361 29.69 -6.04 -5.58
CA GLY A 361 30.89 -5.21 -5.73
C GLY A 361 30.87 -4.16 -6.84
N SER A 362 29.69 -3.83 -7.39
CA SER A 362 29.56 -2.78 -8.41
C SER A 362 29.63 -1.36 -7.83
N VAL A 363 29.31 -1.19 -6.55
CA VAL A 363 29.22 0.09 -5.84
C VAL A 363 29.76 -0.07 -4.41
N GLN A 364 29.99 1.04 -3.71
CA GLN A 364 30.48 1.03 -2.32
C GLN A 364 29.43 1.50 -1.32
N HIS A 365 28.54 2.40 -1.73
CA HIS A 365 27.53 2.98 -0.86
C HIS A 365 26.12 2.77 -1.42
N PHE A 366 25.16 2.48 -0.54
CA PHE A 366 23.76 2.32 -0.92
C PHE A 366 23.07 3.69 -1.00
N THR A 367 23.31 4.42 -2.08
CA THR A 367 22.76 5.77 -2.32
C THR A 367 22.09 5.88 -3.67
N GLU A 368 21.23 6.89 -3.89
CA GLU A 368 20.58 7.12 -5.19
C GLU A 368 21.60 7.26 -6.33
N ARG A 369 22.72 7.95 -6.06
CA ARG A 369 23.75 8.24 -7.06
C ARG A 369 24.60 7.02 -7.39
N GLU A 370 25.04 6.27 -6.38
CA GLU A 370 25.87 5.08 -6.63
C GLU A 370 25.05 3.93 -7.21
N CYS A 371 23.81 3.74 -6.75
CA CYS A 371 22.92 2.71 -7.28
C CYS A 371 22.70 2.81 -8.80
N LEU A 372 22.81 4.01 -9.39
CA LEU A 372 22.78 4.18 -10.85
C LEU A 372 23.87 3.39 -11.59
N GLY A 373 25.05 3.24 -10.97
CA GLY A 373 26.19 2.47 -11.50
C GLY A 373 26.16 0.98 -11.14
N GLY A 374 25.13 0.53 -10.40
CA GLY A 374 25.00 -0.85 -9.96
C GLY A 374 24.69 -1.84 -11.09
N SER A 375 24.91 -3.13 -10.83
CA SER A 375 24.75 -4.22 -11.81
C SER A 375 23.33 -4.35 -12.40
N LEU A 376 22.31 -3.82 -11.73
CA LEU A 376 20.91 -3.85 -12.17
C LEU A 376 20.51 -2.60 -12.98
N GLY A 377 21.30 -1.53 -12.94
CA GLY A 377 20.97 -0.25 -13.57
C GLY A 377 19.63 0.33 -13.07
N ILE A 378 18.85 0.92 -13.96
CA ILE A 378 17.47 1.34 -13.68
C ILE A 378 16.50 0.34 -14.31
N PHE A 379 15.58 -0.21 -13.51
CA PHE A 379 14.62 -1.21 -14.00
C PHE A 379 13.23 -1.03 -13.37
N PRO A 380 12.15 -1.53 -14.00
CA PRO A 380 10.80 -1.46 -13.43
C PRO A 380 10.69 -2.26 -12.11
N ALA A 381 10.06 -1.69 -11.08
CA ALA A 381 9.90 -2.36 -9.79
C ALA A 381 9.17 -3.72 -9.89
N VAL A 382 8.27 -3.87 -10.88
CA VAL A 382 7.57 -5.13 -11.21
C VAL A 382 8.50 -6.30 -11.54
N GLU A 383 9.76 -6.02 -11.88
CA GLU A 383 10.76 -7.06 -12.15
C GLU A 383 11.54 -7.51 -10.90
N ALA A 384 11.31 -6.89 -9.72
CA ALA A 384 11.95 -7.28 -8.47
C ALA A 384 11.60 -8.73 -8.06
N MET A 385 10.32 -9.11 -8.11
CA MET A 385 9.89 -10.49 -7.81
C MET A 385 10.45 -11.52 -8.80
N PRO A 386 10.35 -11.33 -10.13
CA PRO A 386 11.01 -12.21 -11.10
C PRO A 386 12.50 -12.41 -10.82
N LEU A 387 13.23 -11.33 -10.51
CA LEU A 387 14.65 -11.39 -10.20
C LEU A 387 14.88 -12.18 -8.90
N ALA A 388 14.14 -11.89 -7.84
CA ALA A 388 14.23 -12.62 -6.57
C ALA A 388 13.96 -14.12 -6.75
N MET A 389 12.95 -14.50 -7.52
CA MET A 389 12.62 -15.91 -7.76
C MET A 389 13.70 -16.63 -8.57
N ALA A 390 14.36 -15.93 -9.50
CA ALA A 390 15.51 -16.49 -10.22
C ALA A 390 16.69 -16.76 -9.26
N HIS A 391 17.03 -15.79 -8.40
CA HIS A 391 18.08 -15.96 -7.39
C HIS A 391 17.72 -17.00 -6.32
N ALA A 392 16.43 -17.19 -6.03
CA ALA A 392 15.93 -18.21 -5.12
C ALA A 392 15.88 -19.62 -5.74
N GLY A 393 16.23 -19.78 -7.02
CA GLY A 393 16.16 -21.06 -7.73
C GLY A 393 14.72 -21.53 -8.01
N ARG A 394 13.74 -20.64 -7.96
CA ARG A 394 12.30 -20.94 -8.04
C ARG A 394 11.72 -20.86 -9.46
N LEU A 395 12.54 -20.63 -10.48
CA LEU A 395 12.12 -20.55 -11.88
C LEU A 395 12.78 -21.62 -12.75
N GLN A 396 11.96 -22.32 -13.55
CA GLN A 396 12.39 -23.26 -14.57
C GLN A 396 13.05 -22.54 -15.74
N LYS A 397 13.82 -23.31 -16.52
CA LYS A 397 14.35 -22.86 -17.79
C LYS A 397 13.19 -22.65 -18.79
N TYR A 398 13.17 -21.50 -19.45
CA TYR A 398 12.16 -21.23 -20.49
C TYR A 398 12.48 -22.00 -21.78
N GLY A 399 11.52 -22.79 -22.25
CA GLY A 399 11.54 -23.43 -23.57
C GLY A 399 12.40 -24.69 -23.71
N ALA A 400 12.81 -25.34 -22.63
CA ALA A 400 13.58 -26.58 -22.66
C ALA A 400 13.31 -27.49 -21.46
#